data_AF-A0A7C0XP98-F1
#
_entry.id   AF-A0A7C0XP98-F1
#
_cell.length_a   1.000
_cell.length_b   1.000
_cell.length_c   1.000
_cell.angle_alpha   90.00
_cell.angle_beta   90.00
_cell.angle_gamma   90.00
#
_symmetry.space_group_name_H-M   'P 1'
#
loop_
_entity.id
_entity.type
_entity.pdbx_description
1 polymer ?
#
loop_
_entity_poly.entity_id
_entity_poly.type
_entity_poly.pdbx_seq_one_letter_code
_entity_poly.pdbx_strand_id
1 'polypeptide(L)'
;YEVDLRTKILYHGTIKSNLESIMKYGIRPMKRKYVHLTTDVETACETGRRHGHEPIYLVIDAECLRSLSIKIYIASRTVRLVDIVPPQCIKEFKECS
;
A
#
# COMPACT_ATOMS: atom_id res chain seq x y z
N TYR A 1 -9.60 -10.35 11.36
CA TYR A 1 -10.05 -9.75 10.10
C TYR A 1 -10.31 -10.86 9.10
N GLU A 2 -11.36 -10.74 8.30
CA GLU A 2 -11.60 -11.63 7.15
C GLU A 2 -10.50 -11.47 6.09
N VAL A 3 -10.23 -12.52 5.32
CA VAL A 3 -9.19 -12.52 4.28
C VAL A 3 -9.80 -12.09 2.94
N ASP A 4 -9.18 -11.11 2.30
CA ASP A 4 -9.53 -10.65 0.95
C ASP A 4 -8.83 -11.52 -0.11
N LEU A 5 -9.63 -12.35 -0.78
CA LEU A 5 -9.18 -13.25 -1.84
C LEU A 5 -9.42 -12.72 -3.25
N ARG A 6 -9.96 -11.51 -3.41
CA ARG A 6 -10.51 -11.05 -4.71
C ARG A 6 -9.91 -9.75 -5.21
N THR A 7 -9.51 -8.86 -4.32
CA THR A 7 -8.93 -7.58 -4.73
C THR A 7 -7.65 -7.82 -5.53
N LYS A 8 -7.55 -7.23 -6.71
CA LYS A 8 -6.39 -7.41 -7.60
C LYS A 8 -5.34 -6.31 -7.44
N ILE A 9 -5.80 -5.09 -7.16
CA ILE A 9 -4.94 -3.91 -7.04
C ILE A 9 -5.27 -3.19 -5.74
N LEU A 10 -4.22 -2.76 -5.05
CA LEU A 10 -4.29 -1.95 -3.85
C LEU A 10 -3.38 -0.73 -3.99
N TYR A 11 -3.59 0.26 -3.15
CA TYR A 11 -2.82 1.50 -3.18
C TYR A 11 -2.26 1.84 -1.80
N HIS A 12 -1.09 2.46 -1.80
CA HIS A 12 -0.45 3.01 -0.60
C HIS A 12 -0.06 4.46 -0.85
N GLY A 13 -0.59 5.37 -0.02
CA GLY A 13 -0.25 6.78 -0.05
C GLY A 13 1.02 7.09 0.73
N THR A 14 1.93 7.86 0.14
CA THR A 14 3.16 8.31 0.80
C THR A 14 3.65 9.62 0.16
N ILE A 15 4.86 10.06 0.53
CA ILE A 15 5.53 11.21 -0.07
C ILE A 15 6.71 10.74 -0.93
N LYS A 16 7.04 11.51 -1.96
CA LYS A 16 8.08 11.18 -2.96
C LYS A 16 9.44 10.88 -2.34
N SER A 17 9.82 11.55 -1.25
CA SER A 17 11.09 11.32 -0.55
C SER A 17 11.23 9.92 0.07
N ASN A 18 10.13 9.19 0.30
CA ASN A 18 10.18 7.81 0.79
C ASN A 18 10.43 6.78 -0.33
N LEU A 19 10.33 7.18 -1.59
CA LEU A 19 10.29 6.25 -2.72
C LEU A 19 11.55 5.38 -2.80
N GLU A 20 12.74 5.96 -2.65
CA GLU A 20 13.99 5.20 -2.71
C GLU A 20 14.04 4.08 -1.66
N SER A 21 13.67 4.40 -0.42
CA SER A 21 13.63 3.43 0.67
C SER A 21 12.58 2.34 0.43
N ILE A 22 11.40 2.73 -0.06
CA ILE A 22 10.30 1.78 -0.35
C ILE A 22 10.68 0.84 -1.50
N MET A 23 11.29 1.34 -2.57
CA MET A 23 11.72 0.51 -3.69
C MET A 23 12.86 -0.44 -3.30
N LYS A 24 13.66 -0.09 -2.28
CA LYS A 24 14.75 -0.94 -1.78
C LYS A 24 14.30 -1.98 -0.76
N TYR A 25 13.38 -1.63 0.14
CA TYR A 25 13.07 -2.45 1.33
C TYR A 25 11.60 -2.87 1.44
N GLY A 26 10.74 -2.37 0.56
CA GLY A 26 9.31 -2.55 0.61
C GLY A 26 8.63 -1.61 1.60
N ILE A 27 7.33 -1.81 1.81
CA ILE A 27 6.54 -1.05 2.77
C ILE A 27 6.44 -1.86 4.06
N ARG A 28 6.84 -1.25 5.18
CA ARG A 28 6.79 -1.84 6.52
C ARG A 28 5.75 -1.12 7.39
N PRO A 29 5.18 -1.79 8.40
CA PRO A 29 4.10 -1.22 9.22
C PRO A 29 4.58 -0.08 10.15
N MET A 30 5.89 0.22 10.20
CA MET A 30 6.50 1.26 11.04
C MET A 30 6.06 1.12 12.51
N LYS A 31 5.36 2.12 13.07
CA LYS A 31 4.83 2.10 14.46
C LYS A 31 3.49 1.37 14.59
N ARG A 32 2.92 0.86 13.49
CA ARG A 32 1.65 0.12 13.47
C ARG A 32 1.90 -1.39 13.48
N LYS A 33 0.83 -2.17 13.62
CA LYS A 33 0.88 -3.63 13.52
C LYS A 33 0.92 -4.12 12.07
N TYR A 34 0.24 -3.42 11.15
CA TYR A 34 0.10 -3.81 9.75
C TYR A 34 0.34 -2.61 8.82
N VAL A 35 0.79 -2.90 7.61
CA VAL A 35 0.77 -1.94 6.50
C VAL A 35 -0.67 -1.72 6.11
N HIS A 36 -1.05 -0.45 6.00
CA HIS A 36 -2.38 -0.04 5.56
C HIS A 36 -2.34 0.22 4.06
N LEU A 37 -3.22 -0.47 3.37
CA LEU A 37 -3.49 -0.32 1.95
C LEU A 37 -4.95 0.11 1.77
N THR A 38 -5.27 0.67 0.61
CA THR A 38 -6.63 1.05 0.24
C THR A 38 -6.98 0.54 -1.15
N THR A 39 -8.27 0.26 -1.38
CA THR A 39 -8.80 -0.03 -2.72
C THR A 39 -9.11 1.22 -3.53
N ASP A 40 -8.89 2.41 -2.94
CA ASP A 40 -9.30 3.70 -3.47
C ASP A 40 -8.11 4.67 -3.56
N VAL A 41 -7.89 5.23 -4.76
CA VAL A 41 -6.74 6.11 -5.04
C VAL A 41 -6.86 7.45 -4.29
N GLU A 42 -8.06 7.99 -4.18
CA GLU A 42 -8.30 9.26 -3.49
C GLU A 42 -7.89 9.16 -2.01
N THR A 43 -8.32 8.09 -1.34
CA THR A 43 -7.92 7.75 0.04
C THR A 43 -6.39 7.60 0.17
N ALA A 44 -5.72 7.02 -0.83
CA ALA A 44 -4.26 6.92 -0.83
C ALA A 44 -3.63 8.31 -0.90
N CYS A 45 -4.10 9.17 -1.80
CA CYS A 45 -3.60 10.52 -1.95
C CYS A 45 -3.86 11.40 -0.72
N GLU A 46 -5.04 11.32 -0.10
CA GLU A 46 -5.31 11.98 1.18
C GLU A 46 -4.33 11.54 2.28
N THR A 47 -4.03 10.24 2.34
CA THR A 47 -3.03 9.71 3.28
C THR A 47 -1.65 10.29 3.00
N GLY A 48 -1.23 10.31 1.73
CA GLY A 48 0.04 10.91 1.31
C GLY A 48 0.14 12.40 1.69
N ARG A 49 -0.91 13.18 1.46
CA ARG A 49 -0.97 14.61 1.81
C ARG A 49 -0.79 14.87 3.30
N ARG A 50 -1.24 13.96 4.17
CA ARG A 50 -1.03 14.06 5.62
C ARG A 50 0.42 13.84 6.03
N HIS A 51 1.23 13.22 5.19
CA HIS A 51 2.64 12.95 5.45
C HIS A 51 3.58 14.09 5.01
N GLY A 52 3.17 14.93 4.05
CA GLY A 52 3.95 16.10 3.63
C GLY A 52 3.72 16.53 2.18
N HIS A 53 4.70 17.25 1.63
CA HIS A 53 4.70 17.74 0.25
C HIS A 53 5.01 16.62 -0.76
N GLU A 54 4.61 16.84 -2.02
CA GLU A 54 4.74 15.87 -3.12
C GLU A 54 4.10 14.50 -2.79
N PRO A 55 2.79 14.48 -2.51
CA PRO A 55 2.06 13.24 -2.28
C PRO A 55 2.08 12.37 -3.54
N ILE A 56 2.39 11.09 -3.34
CA ILE A 56 2.32 10.05 -4.37
C ILE A 56 1.49 8.89 -3.85
N TYR A 57 1.03 8.04 -4.76
CA TYR A 57 0.52 6.72 -4.41
C TYR A 57 1.27 5.63 -5.16
N LEU A 58 1.46 4.50 -4.48
CA LEU A 58 2.05 3.29 -5.03
C LEU A 58 0.94 2.33 -5.44
N VAL A 59 1.11 1.66 -6.57
CA VAL A 59 0.21 0.60 -7.06
C VAL A 59 0.76 -0.76 -6.65
N ILE A 60 -0.01 -1.50 -5.86
CA ILE A 60 0.39 -2.77 -5.27
C ILE A 60 -0.35 -3.92 -5.95
N ASP A 61 0.40 -4.92 -6.38
CA ASP A 61 -0.11 -6.16 -6.95
C ASP A 61 -0.55 -7.11 -5.83
N ALA A 62 -1.86 -7.29 -5.67
CA ALA A 62 -2.41 -8.15 -4.63
C ALA A 62 -2.19 -9.64 -4.91
N GLU A 63 -2.11 -10.04 -6.18
CA GLU A 63 -1.81 -11.44 -6.54
C GLU A 63 -0.34 -11.76 -6.24
N CYS A 64 0.58 -10.83 -6.47
CA CYS A 64 1.97 -10.96 -6.02
C CYS A 64 2.04 -11.21 -4.51
N LEU A 65 1.30 -10.45 -3.69
CA LEU A 65 1.26 -10.65 -2.24
C LEU A 65 0.75 -12.06 -1.88
N ARG A 66 -0.35 -12.51 -2.50
CA ARG A 66 -0.90 -13.85 -2.27
C ARG A 66 0.06 -14.96 -2.69
N SER A 67 0.77 -14.80 -3.81
CA SER A 67 1.78 -15.76 -4.27
C SER A 67 2.94 -15.92 -3.28
N LEU A 68 3.24 -14.87 -2.51
CA LEU A 68 4.24 -14.86 -1.44
C LEU A 68 3.65 -15.26 -0.07
N SER A 69 2.44 -15.85 -0.06
CA SER A 69 1.70 -16.26 1.15
C SER A 69 1.38 -15.11 2.12
N ILE A 70 1.42 -13.86 1.66
CA ILE A 70 1.05 -12.69 2.45
C ILE A 70 -0.47 -12.55 2.42
N LYS A 71 -1.10 -12.62 3.59
CA LYS A 71 -2.54 -12.48 3.73
C LYS A 71 -2.94 -11.02 3.63
N ILE A 72 -3.99 -10.77 2.85
CA ILE A 72 -4.64 -9.46 2.75
C ILE A 72 -5.90 -9.52 3.60
N TYR A 73 -6.02 -8.61 4.56
CA TYR A 73 -7.12 -8.59 5.52
C TYR A 73 -8.07 -7.43 5.24
N ILE A 74 -9.37 -7.65 5.39
CA ILE A 74 -10.40 -6.62 5.26
C ILE A 74 -10.54 -5.90 6.61
N ALA A 75 -10.24 -4.60 6.65
CA ALA A 75 -10.43 -3.77 7.84
C ALA A 75 -11.67 -2.87 7.75
N SER A 76 -12.02 -2.40 6.55
CA SER A 76 -13.24 -1.64 6.29
C SER A 76 -13.67 -1.83 4.83
N ARG A 77 -14.62 -1.04 4.33
CA ARG A 77 -15.01 -1.08 2.90
C ARG A 77 -13.81 -0.84 1.98
N THR A 78 -12.99 0.16 2.29
CA THR A 78 -11.85 0.59 1.45
C THR A 78 -10.49 0.20 2.00
N VAL A 79 -10.36 -0.10 3.29
CA VAL A 79 -9.05 -0.37 3.92
C VAL A 79 -8.73 -1.85 3.94
N ARG A 80 -7.50 -2.19 3.52
CA ARG A 80 -6.89 -3.52 3.64
C ARG A 80 -5.62 -3.47 4.47
N LEU A 81 -5.32 -4.57 5.14
CA LEU A 81 -4.13 -4.71 5.99
C LEU A 81 -3.28 -5.89 5.52
N VAL A 82 -1.97 -5.70 5.53
CA VAL A 82 -0.97 -6.75 5.25
C VAL A 82 0.20 -6.63 6.21
N ASP A 83 0.93 -7.72 6.44
CA ASP A 83 2.10 -7.68 7.35
C ASP A 83 3.24 -6.84 6.76
N ILE A 84 3.51 -6.99 5.46
CA ILE A 84 4.54 -6.28 4.70
C ILE A 84 4.13 -6.21 3.21
N VAL A 85 4.65 -5.21 2.49
CA VAL A 85 4.61 -5.20 1.01
C VAL A 85 6.05 -5.31 0.49
N PRO A 86 6.45 -6.45 -0.08
CA PRO A 86 7.76 -6.61 -0.70
C PRO A 86 7.93 -5.72 -1.95
N PRO A 87 9.15 -5.23 -2.26
CA PRO A 87 9.40 -4.39 -3.44
C PRO A 87 8.86 -4.96 -4.75
N GLN A 88 9.00 -6.27 -4.96
CA GLN A 88 8.57 -6.95 -6.18
C GLN A 88 7.04 -6.93 -6.39
N CYS A 89 6.26 -6.60 -5.37
CA CYS A 89 4.81 -6.44 -5.49
C CYS A 89 4.38 -4.97 -5.71
N ILE A 90 5.32 -4.04 -5.84
CA ILE A 90 5.08 -2.64 -6.15
C ILE A 90 5.25 -2.46 -7.67
N LYS A 91 4.16 -2.16 -8.38
CA LYS A 91 4.16 -2.10 -9.85
C LYS A 91 4.64 -0.77 -10.40
N GLU A 92 4.12 0.32 -9.83
CA GLU A 92 4.38 1.68 -10.27
C GLU A 92 4.03 2.67 -9.14
N PHE A 93 4.42 3.94 -9.32
CA PHE A 93 3.98 5.05 -8.49
C PHE A 93 3.46 6.17 -9.38
N LYS A 94 2.54 6.97 -8.85
CA LYS A 94 1.95 8.13 -9.54
C LYS A 94 1.83 9.30 -8.59
N GLU A 95 1.96 10.50 -9.15
CA GLU A 95 1.73 11.74 -8.39
C GLU A 95 0.25 11.91 -8.10
N CYS A 96 -0.06 12.41 -6.91
CA CYS A 96 -1.41 12.77 -6.53
C CYS A 96 -1.72 14.16 -7.06
N SER A 97 -2.54 14.24 -8.11
CA SER A 97 -3.18 15.48 -8.57
C SER A 97 -4.12 16.04 -7.51
#